data_AF-A0A7C2N6Y8-F1
#
_entry.id   AF-A0A7C2N6Y8-F1
#
_cell.length_a   1.000
_cell.length_b   1.000
_cell.length_c   1.000
_cell.angle_alpha   90.00
_cell.angle_beta   90.00
_cell.angle_gamma   90.00
#
_symmetry.space_group_name_H-M   'P 1'
#
loop_
_entity.id
_entity.type
_entity.pdbx_description
1 polymer ?
#
loop_
_entity_poly.entity_id
_entity_poly.type
_entity_poly.pdbx_seq_one_letter_code
_entity_poly.pdbx_strand_id
1 'polypeptide(L)'
;MNRLEAQTFDPEVSSPDELGWGLARALQGEVAARLGADAHFSDRAGDFVGPALALIPAGYFFMGSSPEEYARQSWEGPQHKVTVLHDFALMRHAVTVGEYARFYQETGHPRPRRYSWTDPMLPAFNVSFQDAQAYAEWLSERTGQRYRLPTEAEWEYAARAGTTTAFAFGDRIHRSEVNCAGGLHCTRGLYLCGIKRPVTVGSLPANPWGLH
;
A
#
# COMPACT_ATOMS: atom_id res chain seq x y z
N MET A 1 -42.00 4.73 12.45
CA MET A 1 -41.81 3.40 11.81
C MET A 1 -40.67 3.53 10.80
N ASN A 2 -39.45 3.25 11.25
CA ASN A 2 -38.25 3.25 10.41
C ASN A 2 -38.21 1.95 9.61
N ARG A 3 -38.11 2.04 8.28
CA ARG A 3 -37.79 0.89 7.43
C ARG A 3 -36.31 1.00 7.07
N LEU A 4 -35.50 0.19 7.75
CA LEU A 4 -34.12 -0.06 7.37
C LEU A 4 -34.14 -0.79 6.02
N GLU A 5 -33.68 -0.14 4.96
CA GLU A 5 -33.40 -0.84 3.70
C GLU A 5 -32.10 -1.62 3.87
N ALA A 6 -32.23 -2.94 3.81
CA ALA A 6 -31.13 -3.87 3.80
C ALA A 6 -30.27 -3.60 2.55
N GLN A 7 -28.98 -3.31 2.76
CA GLN A 7 -27.99 -3.36 1.70
C GLN A 7 -27.93 -4.79 1.18
N THR A 8 -28.39 -5.00 -0.04
CA THR A 8 -28.27 -6.26 -0.76
C THR A 8 -26.78 -6.53 -0.99
N PHE A 9 -26.26 -7.53 -0.29
CA PHE A 9 -24.92 -8.08 -0.50
C PHE A 9 -24.91 -8.77 -1.86
N ASP A 10 -24.07 -8.28 -2.78
CA ASP A 10 -23.90 -8.87 -4.12
C ASP A 10 -23.00 -10.11 -3.98
N PRO A 11 -23.46 -11.33 -4.29
CA PRO A 11 -22.74 -12.57 -4.00
C PRO A 11 -21.58 -12.89 -4.95
N GLU A 12 -21.26 -12.02 -5.90
CA GLU A 12 -20.14 -12.19 -6.86
C GLU A 12 -18.85 -11.44 -6.45
N VAL A 13 -18.63 -11.20 -5.15
CA VAL A 13 -17.26 -10.92 -4.68
C VAL A 13 -16.50 -12.24 -4.83
N SER A 14 -15.75 -12.39 -5.93
CA SER A 14 -14.75 -13.44 -6.04
C SER A 14 -13.81 -13.26 -4.86
N SER A 15 -14.00 -14.08 -3.82
CA SER A 15 -13.11 -14.13 -2.68
C SER A 15 -11.69 -14.22 -3.25
N PRO A 16 -10.75 -13.36 -2.81
CA PRO A 16 -9.35 -13.60 -3.11
C PRO A 16 -9.04 -15.06 -2.74
N ASP A 17 -8.23 -15.73 -3.56
CA ASP A 17 -7.87 -17.14 -3.35
C ASP A 17 -7.50 -17.36 -1.87
N GLU A 18 -8.42 -17.98 -1.12
CA GLU A 18 -8.31 -18.06 0.34
C GLU A 18 -7.03 -18.80 0.75
N LEU A 19 -6.56 -19.70 -0.12
CA LEU A 19 -5.31 -20.42 0.03
C LEU A 19 -4.10 -19.50 -0.18
N GLY A 20 -4.10 -18.67 -1.22
CA GLY A 20 -3.01 -17.72 -1.50
C GLY A 20 -2.86 -16.67 -0.41
N TRP A 21 -3.97 -16.06 0.02
CA TRP A 21 -3.97 -15.11 1.14
C TRP A 21 -3.60 -15.76 2.47
N GLY A 22 -4.02 -17.00 2.71
CA GLY A 22 -3.64 -17.79 3.88
C GLY A 22 -2.13 -18.04 3.96
N LEU A 23 -1.53 -18.47 2.84
CA LEU A 23 -0.08 -18.72 2.76
C LEU A 23 0.73 -17.43 2.96
N ALA A 24 0.32 -16.33 2.33
CA ALA A 24 1.01 -15.05 2.47
C ALA A 24 1.04 -14.56 3.92
N ARG A 25 -0.08 -14.68 4.65
CA ARG A 25 -0.17 -14.35 6.07
C ARG A 25 0.66 -15.29 6.94
N ALA A 26 0.65 -16.58 6.64
CA ALA A 26 1.45 -17.56 7.36
C ALA A 26 2.94 -17.24 7.26
N LEU A 27 3.44 -16.92 6.06
CA LEU A 27 4.82 -16.50 5.85
C LEU A 27 5.17 -15.23 6.64
N GLN A 28 4.29 -14.22 6.64
CA GLN A 28 4.49 -13.02 7.44
C GLN A 28 4.57 -13.33 8.95
N GLY A 29 3.68 -14.19 9.44
CA GLY A 29 3.66 -14.64 10.83
C GLY A 29 4.91 -15.43 11.24
N GLU A 30 5.41 -16.30 10.38
CA GLU A 30 6.64 -17.06 10.62
C GLU A 30 7.88 -16.15 10.73
N VAL A 31 8.01 -15.16 9.83
CA VAL A 31 9.10 -14.19 9.90
C VAL A 31 8.97 -13.31 11.16
N ALA A 32 7.77 -12.84 11.47
CA ALA A 32 7.51 -12.06 12.68
C ALA A 32 7.92 -12.82 13.94
N ALA A 33 7.50 -14.09 14.06
CA ALA A 33 7.88 -14.97 15.16
C ALA A 33 9.40 -15.21 15.23
N ARG A 34 10.05 -15.45 14.09
CA ARG A 34 11.51 -15.64 14.01
C ARG A 34 12.28 -14.40 14.46
N LEU A 35 11.79 -13.20 14.15
CA LEU A 35 12.42 -11.94 14.54
C LEU A 35 12.03 -11.49 15.95
N GLY A 36 11.07 -12.15 16.61
CA GLY A 36 10.53 -11.70 17.89
C GLY A 36 9.86 -10.33 17.81
N ALA A 37 9.23 -10.03 16.68
CA ALA A 37 8.56 -8.76 16.39
C ALA A 37 7.09 -9.00 16.00
N ASP A 38 6.29 -7.95 16.09
CA ASP A 38 4.93 -7.97 15.53
C ASP A 38 5.00 -7.87 13.99
N ALA A 39 4.08 -8.54 13.30
CA ALA A 39 3.95 -8.45 11.85
C ALA A 39 3.69 -7.00 11.38
N HIS A 40 3.00 -6.22 12.22
CA HIS A 40 2.78 -4.80 12.04
C HIS A 40 3.25 -4.04 13.28
N PHE A 41 4.10 -3.03 13.09
CA PHE A 41 4.73 -2.32 14.20
C PHE A 41 5.01 -0.86 13.84
N SER A 42 5.55 -0.10 14.80
CA SER A 42 6.08 1.24 14.56
C SER A 42 7.39 1.40 15.32
N ASP A 43 8.38 2.00 14.67
CA ASP A 43 9.63 2.36 15.33
C ASP A 43 9.41 3.45 16.39
N ARG A 44 10.17 3.39 17.48
CA ARG A 44 10.10 4.34 18.59
C ARG A 44 11.49 4.88 18.90
N ALA A 45 11.58 6.20 19.08
CA ALA A 45 12.80 6.90 19.48
C ALA A 45 12.47 8.00 20.49
N GLY A 46 12.61 7.68 21.78
CA GLY A 46 12.07 8.52 22.86
C GLY A 46 10.56 8.67 22.73
N ASP A 47 10.07 9.91 22.71
CA ASP A 47 8.65 10.22 22.53
C ASP A 47 8.18 10.18 21.07
N PHE A 48 9.11 10.02 20.11
CA PHE A 48 8.76 9.89 18.70
C PHE A 48 8.23 8.50 18.39
N VAL A 49 7.07 8.45 17.73
CA VAL A 49 6.49 7.24 17.14
C VAL A 49 6.50 7.40 15.63
N GLY A 50 7.20 6.49 14.96
CA GLY A 50 7.31 6.41 13.51
C GLY A 50 6.01 5.94 12.84
N PRO A 51 6.00 5.86 11.50
CA PRO A 51 4.83 5.39 10.77
C PRO A 51 4.49 3.93 11.11
N ALA A 52 3.27 3.51 10.76
CA ALA A 52 2.89 2.12 10.81
C ALA A 52 3.61 1.34 9.70
N LEU A 53 4.31 0.26 10.07
CA LEU A 53 5.07 -0.62 9.20
C LEU A 53 4.46 -2.02 9.15
N ALA A 54 4.66 -2.70 8.03
CA ALA A 54 4.40 -4.12 7.87
C ALA A 54 5.71 -4.83 7.51
N LEU A 55 5.93 -5.97 8.16
CA LEU A 55 7.03 -6.87 7.84
C LEU A 55 6.74 -7.62 6.54
N ILE A 56 7.66 -7.56 5.60
CA ILE A 56 7.56 -8.16 4.28
C ILE A 56 8.59 -9.30 4.19
N PRO A 57 8.15 -10.58 4.16
CA PRO A 57 9.05 -11.73 4.10
C PRO A 57 9.92 -11.76 2.86
N ALA A 58 11.18 -12.16 2.99
CA ALA A 58 12.01 -12.56 1.86
C ALA A 58 11.31 -13.66 1.04
N GLY A 59 11.58 -13.69 -0.25
CA GLY A 59 10.93 -14.65 -1.15
C GLY A 59 11.19 -14.35 -2.61
N TYR A 60 10.31 -14.82 -3.48
CA TYR A 60 10.35 -14.47 -4.89
C TYR A 60 8.93 -14.29 -5.41
N PHE A 61 8.83 -13.57 -6.53
CA PHE A 61 7.59 -13.43 -7.28
C PHE A 61 7.91 -13.25 -8.76
N PHE A 62 6.86 -13.20 -9.57
CA PHE A 62 6.94 -12.85 -10.97
C PHE A 62 6.54 -11.39 -11.13
N MET A 63 7.52 -10.54 -11.41
CA MET A 63 7.36 -9.09 -11.62
C MET A 63 6.88 -8.81 -13.04
N GLY A 64 5.96 -7.86 -13.17
CA GLY A 64 5.27 -7.54 -14.41
C GLY A 64 3.99 -8.35 -14.60
N SER A 65 3.26 -8.05 -15.68
CA SER A 65 1.95 -8.63 -15.97
C SER A 65 2.01 -9.76 -16.99
N SER A 66 1.11 -10.73 -16.84
CA SER A 66 0.98 -11.85 -17.80
C SER A 66 0.51 -11.34 -19.17
N PRO A 67 0.91 -11.97 -20.30
CA PRO A 67 0.44 -11.56 -21.63
C PRO A 67 -1.10 -11.55 -21.78
N GLU A 68 -1.80 -12.37 -21.02
CA GLU A 68 -3.25 -12.52 -21.00
C GLU A 68 -3.95 -11.50 -20.08
N GLU A 69 -3.20 -10.74 -19.28
CA GLU A 69 -3.77 -9.79 -18.32
C GLU A 69 -4.52 -8.66 -19.02
N TYR A 70 -5.77 -8.45 -18.61
CA TYR A 70 -6.63 -7.44 -19.22
C TYR A 70 -6.06 -6.04 -18.98
N ALA A 71 -6.02 -5.22 -20.05
CA ALA A 71 -5.53 -3.83 -20.03
C ALA A 71 -4.05 -3.65 -19.63
N ARG A 72 -3.27 -4.75 -19.66
CA ARG A 72 -1.80 -4.73 -19.63
C ARG A 72 -1.22 -3.75 -20.65
N GLN A 73 -0.22 -2.99 -20.24
CA GLN A 73 0.59 -2.14 -21.12
C GLN A 73 1.83 -2.89 -21.67
N SER A 74 2.35 -2.43 -22.81
CA SER A 74 3.47 -3.11 -23.48
C SER A 74 4.77 -3.10 -22.66
N TRP A 75 4.96 -2.08 -21.80
CA TRP A 75 6.14 -1.92 -20.95
C TRP A 75 6.09 -2.70 -19.63
N GLU A 76 4.97 -3.37 -19.32
CA GLU A 76 4.82 -4.16 -18.09
C GLU A 76 5.37 -5.59 -18.22
N GLY A 77 6.06 -5.92 -19.32
CA GLY A 77 6.72 -7.21 -19.44
C GLY A 77 8.03 -7.18 -20.24
N PRO A 78 8.64 -8.35 -20.47
CA PRO A 78 8.13 -9.67 -20.10
C PRO A 78 8.07 -9.88 -18.59
N GLN A 79 7.07 -10.66 -18.15
CA GLN A 79 7.02 -11.10 -16.78
C GLN A 79 8.28 -11.92 -16.46
N HIS A 80 8.93 -11.66 -15.34
CA HIS A 80 10.20 -12.29 -14.99
C HIS A 80 10.31 -12.54 -13.48
N LYS A 81 11.04 -13.58 -13.10
CA LYS A 81 11.22 -13.95 -11.69
C LYS A 81 12.18 -12.96 -11.02
N VAL A 82 11.74 -12.35 -9.92
CA VAL A 82 12.57 -11.50 -9.05
C VAL A 82 12.64 -12.13 -7.66
N THR A 83 13.84 -12.13 -7.07
CA THR A 83 14.07 -12.65 -5.72
C THR A 83 14.33 -11.50 -4.77
N VAL A 84 13.50 -11.40 -3.73
CA VAL A 84 13.68 -10.50 -2.59
C VAL A 84 14.50 -11.26 -1.54
N LEU A 85 15.77 -10.91 -1.42
CA LEU A 85 16.75 -11.68 -0.65
C LEU A 85 16.62 -11.52 0.88
N HIS A 86 16.01 -10.43 1.33
CA HIS A 86 15.97 -10.07 2.74
C HIS A 86 14.54 -9.69 3.14
N ASP A 87 14.18 -10.05 4.36
CA ASP A 87 13.00 -9.49 5.00
C ASP A 87 13.20 -7.98 5.10
N PHE A 88 12.16 -7.20 4.84
CA PHE A 88 12.19 -5.76 4.99
C PHE A 88 10.88 -5.26 5.58
N ALA A 89 10.84 -4.02 6.04
CA ALA A 89 9.60 -3.39 6.47
C ALA A 89 9.18 -2.35 5.43
N LEU A 90 7.87 -2.25 5.17
CA LEU A 90 7.29 -1.23 4.31
C LEU A 90 6.19 -0.49 5.08
N MET A 91 6.06 0.82 4.83
CA MET A 91 4.97 1.60 5.41
C MET A 91 3.62 1.03 4.97
N ARG A 92 2.73 0.81 5.95
CA ARG A 92 1.37 0.28 5.71
C ARG A 92 0.49 1.23 4.91
N HIS A 93 0.85 2.50 4.95
CA HIS A 93 0.11 3.60 4.35
C HIS A 93 1.08 4.47 3.56
N ALA A 94 0.57 5.18 2.56
CA ALA A 94 1.27 6.36 2.04
C ALA A 94 1.56 7.35 3.18
N VAL A 95 2.69 8.06 3.10
CA VAL A 95 3.05 9.13 4.05
C VAL A 95 1.89 10.11 4.12
N THR A 96 1.39 10.39 5.32
CA THR A 96 0.24 11.25 5.51
C THR A 96 0.60 12.74 5.54
N VAL A 97 -0.37 13.61 5.30
CA VAL A 97 -0.21 15.06 5.44
C VAL A 97 0.31 15.43 6.84
N GLY A 98 -0.15 14.75 7.89
CA GLY A 98 0.27 14.97 9.27
C GLY A 98 1.69 14.48 9.57
N GLU A 99 2.10 13.35 9.00
CA GLU A 99 3.50 12.86 9.12
C GLU A 99 4.46 13.77 8.35
N TYR A 100 4.15 14.11 7.11
CA TYR A 100 4.95 15.03 6.31
C TYR A 100 5.00 16.43 6.93
N ALA A 101 3.95 16.84 7.65
CA ALA A 101 3.94 18.10 8.38
C ALA A 101 4.98 18.16 9.50
N ARG A 102 5.17 17.06 10.23
CA ARG A 102 6.23 16.98 11.24
C ARG A 102 7.61 17.16 10.61
N PHE A 103 7.86 16.47 9.50
CA PHE A 103 9.11 16.60 8.75
C PHE A 103 9.45 18.06 8.40
N TYR A 104 8.55 18.78 7.71
CA TYR A 104 8.87 20.15 7.29
C TYR A 104 8.90 21.14 8.47
N GLN A 105 8.20 20.84 9.58
CA GLN A 105 8.22 21.67 10.79
C GLN A 105 9.53 21.54 11.56
N GLU A 106 10.08 20.33 11.63
CA GLU A 106 11.33 20.05 12.37
C GLU A 106 12.58 20.43 11.58
N THR A 107 12.55 20.28 10.25
CA THR A 107 13.74 20.48 9.40
C THR A 107 13.79 21.86 8.74
N GLY A 108 12.66 22.58 8.70
CA GLY A 108 12.53 23.79 7.88
C GLY A 108 12.45 23.51 6.38
N HIS A 109 12.25 22.25 5.96
CA HIS A 109 12.07 21.89 4.56
C HIS A 109 10.90 22.68 3.92
N PRO A 110 10.98 23.09 2.64
CA PRO A 110 9.85 23.72 1.95
C PRO A 110 8.56 22.91 2.06
N ARG A 111 7.48 23.60 2.41
CA ARG A 111 6.15 22.98 2.49
C ARG A 111 5.61 22.71 1.07
N PRO A 112 4.98 21.55 0.82
CA PRO A 112 4.33 21.26 -0.45
C PRO A 112 3.24 22.29 -0.75
N ARG A 113 2.96 22.49 -2.05
CA ARG A 113 1.86 23.37 -2.46
C ARG A 113 0.54 22.86 -1.87
N ARG A 114 -0.16 23.73 -1.13
CA ARG A 114 -1.41 23.37 -0.44
C ARG A 114 -2.54 23.09 -1.44
N TYR A 115 -3.35 22.08 -1.14
CA TYR A 115 -4.72 21.95 -1.63
C TYR A 115 -5.72 22.40 -0.56
N SER A 116 -6.99 22.48 -0.93
CA SER A 116 -8.11 22.68 0.01
C SER A 116 -8.33 21.51 0.95
N TRP A 117 -7.76 20.33 0.67
CA TRP A 117 -7.81 19.17 1.56
C TRP A 117 -6.73 19.26 2.63
N THR A 118 -7.14 19.31 3.89
CA THR A 118 -6.26 19.57 5.04
C THR A 118 -6.30 18.51 6.12
N ASP A 119 -7.06 17.43 5.92
CA ASP A 119 -7.14 16.32 6.86
C ASP A 119 -5.75 15.67 7.00
N PRO A 120 -5.19 15.61 8.22
CA PRO A 120 -3.84 15.10 8.46
C PRO A 120 -3.68 13.62 8.12
N MET A 121 -4.76 12.85 7.98
CA MET A 121 -4.74 11.42 7.65
C MET A 121 -4.94 11.14 6.15
N LEU A 122 -5.02 12.17 5.31
CA LEU A 122 -4.91 11.99 3.87
C LEU A 122 -3.45 11.71 3.47
N PRO A 123 -3.20 10.99 2.36
CA PRO A 123 -1.87 10.92 1.76
C PRO A 123 -1.32 12.32 1.48
N ALA A 124 -0.04 12.53 1.75
CA ALA A 124 0.68 13.71 1.31
C ALA A 124 0.74 13.73 -0.22
N PHE A 125 0.56 14.92 -0.80
CA PHE A 125 0.54 15.15 -2.25
C PHE A 125 1.33 16.42 -2.60
N ASN A 126 1.65 16.61 -3.88
CA ASN A 126 2.58 17.63 -4.37
C ASN A 126 3.98 17.51 -3.76
N VAL A 127 4.42 16.28 -3.51
CA VAL A 127 5.75 15.94 -3.00
C VAL A 127 6.56 15.41 -4.19
N SER A 128 7.74 15.98 -4.45
CA SER A 128 8.63 15.50 -5.49
C SER A 128 9.39 14.25 -5.05
N PHE A 129 10.08 13.59 -5.98
CA PHE A 129 10.94 12.45 -5.64
C PHE A 129 12.05 12.85 -4.65
N GLN A 130 12.66 14.02 -4.86
CA GLN A 130 13.69 14.57 -3.99
C GLN A 130 13.15 14.85 -2.59
N ASP A 131 11.94 15.40 -2.49
CA ASP A 131 11.27 15.66 -1.22
C ASP A 131 10.99 14.34 -0.46
N ALA A 132 10.58 13.29 -1.19
CA ALA A 132 10.33 11.98 -0.61
C ALA A 132 11.62 11.30 -0.11
N GLN A 133 12.74 11.50 -0.81
CA GLN A 133 14.06 11.06 -0.35
C GLN A 133 14.47 11.80 0.93
N ALA A 134 14.34 13.13 0.95
CA ALA A 134 14.66 13.95 2.12
C ALA A 134 13.80 13.58 3.34
N TYR A 135 12.51 13.26 3.13
CA TYR A 135 11.65 12.74 4.18
C TYR A 135 12.16 11.40 4.74
N ALA A 136 12.57 10.47 3.88
CA ALA A 136 13.09 9.17 4.30
C ALA A 136 14.44 9.29 5.06
N GLU A 137 15.30 10.22 4.64
CA GLU A 137 16.55 10.54 5.33
C GLU A 137 16.28 11.10 6.73
N TRP A 138 15.43 12.12 6.85
CA TRP A 138 15.01 12.65 8.14
C TRP A 138 14.38 11.59 9.04
N LEU A 139 13.51 10.74 8.49
CA LEU A 139 12.87 9.68 9.28
C LEU A 139 13.89 8.65 9.77
N SER A 140 14.93 8.39 8.98
CA SER A 140 16.06 7.54 9.38
C SER A 140 16.81 8.14 10.56
N GLU A 141 17.17 9.42 10.49
CA GLU A 141 17.83 10.14 11.59
C GLU A 141 16.94 10.19 12.84
N ARG A 142 15.63 10.36 12.64
CA ARG A 142 14.68 10.51 13.74
C ARG A 142 14.44 9.22 14.51
N THR A 143 14.45 8.09 13.81
CA THR A 143 14.18 6.75 14.37
C THR A 143 15.45 5.99 14.74
N GLY A 144 16.60 6.34 14.15
CA GLY A 144 17.82 5.53 14.20
C GLY A 144 17.78 4.29 13.31
N GLN A 145 16.71 4.11 12.52
CA GLN A 145 16.56 3.01 11.57
C GLN A 145 16.88 3.47 10.15
N ARG A 146 16.98 2.52 9.21
CA ARG A 146 17.23 2.84 7.80
C ARG A 146 15.94 2.90 7.00
N TYR A 147 15.40 4.09 6.83
CA TYR A 147 14.29 4.38 5.93
C TYR A 147 14.80 4.77 4.53
N ARG A 148 14.06 4.37 3.51
CA ARG A 148 14.30 4.73 2.10
C ARG A 148 13.02 4.50 1.29
N LEU A 149 13.02 4.99 0.06
CA LEU A 149 12.02 4.57 -0.92
C LEU A 149 12.20 3.09 -1.27
N PRO A 150 11.10 2.33 -1.48
CA PRO A 150 11.19 0.98 -2.00
C PRO A 150 11.72 1.02 -3.44
N THR A 151 12.43 -0.03 -3.84
CA THR A 151 12.63 -0.31 -5.27
C THR A 151 11.29 -0.66 -5.92
N GLU A 152 11.22 -0.57 -7.25
CA GLU A 152 10.02 -0.99 -7.99
C GLU A 152 9.67 -2.45 -7.69
N ALA A 153 10.67 -3.34 -7.66
CA ALA A 153 10.50 -4.76 -7.35
C ALA A 153 9.98 -4.99 -5.92
N GLU A 154 10.51 -4.29 -4.92
CA GLU A 154 10.01 -4.38 -3.54
C GLU A 154 8.59 -3.89 -3.42
N TRP A 155 8.26 -2.79 -4.12
CA TRP A 155 6.91 -2.24 -4.12
C TRP A 155 5.93 -3.22 -4.76
N GLU A 156 6.22 -3.77 -5.93
CA GLU A 156 5.30 -4.70 -6.61
C GLU A 156 5.17 -6.02 -5.83
N TYR A 157 6.27 -6.54 -5.29
CA TYR A 157 6.25 -7.74 -4.44
C TYR A 157 5.32 -7.54 -3.24
N ALA A 158 5.48 -6.42 -2.54
CA ALA A 158 4.68 -6.07 -1.37
C ALA A 158 3.22 -5.79 -1.74
N ALA A 159 2.95 -5.12 -2.87
CA ALA A 159 1.61 -4.84 -3.36
C ALA A 159 0.85 -6.12 -3.70
N ARG A 160 1.50 -7.09 -4.35
CA ARG A 160 0.94 -8.41 -4.68
C ARG A 160 0.72 -9.27 -3.45
N ALA A 161 1.60 -9.20 -2.46
CA ALA A 161 1.51 -9.96 -1.20
C ALA A 161 1.16 -11.44 -1.42
N GLY A 162 1.86 -12.08 -2.36
CA GLY A 162 1.71 -13.49 -2.70
C GLY A 162 0.72 -13.80 -3.82
N THR A 163 -0.06 -12.84 -4.31
CA THR A 163 -0.97 -13.08 -5.45
C THR A 163 -0.25 -12.99 -6.80
N THR A 164 -0.75 -13.72 -7.79
CA THR A 164 -0.32 -13.65 -9.19
C THR A 164 -1.35 -12.98 -10.10
N THR A 165 -2.44 -12.49 -9.53
CA THR A 165 -3.55 -11.81 -10.20
C THR A 165 -3.22 -10.35 -10.49
N ALA A 166 -4.07 -9.67 -11.28
CA ALA A 166 -3.88 -8.26 -11.62
C ALA A 166 -3.88 -7.33 -10.38
N PHE A 167 -4.66 -7.66 -9.36
CA PHE A 167 -4.73 -6.95 -8.09
C PHE A 167 -4.53 -7.90 -6.93
N ALA A 168 -4.16 -7.37 -5.75
CA ALA A 168 -4.11 -8.16 -4.52
C ALA A 168 -5.47 -8.80 -4.15
N PHE A 169 -6.56 -8.22 -4.65
CA PHE A 169 -7.95 -8.64 -4.44
C PHE A 169 -8.46 -9.61 -5.53
N GLY A 170 -7.63 -9.98 -6.51
CA GLY A 170 -8.00 -10.84 -7.63
C GLY A 170 -7.82 -10.15 -8.98
N ASP A 171 -8.50 -10.63 -10.02
CA ASP A 171 -8.38 -10.07 -11.38
C ASP A 171 -9.25 -8.82 -11.61
N ARG A 172 -10.08 -8.48 -10.63
CA ARG A 172 -10.98 -7.32 -10.66
C ARG A 172 -10.95 -6.61 -9.32
N ILE A 173 -11.33 -5.35 -9.34
CA ILE A 173 -11.39 -4.46 -8.18
C ILE A 173 -12.77 -3.83 -8.07
N HIS A 174 -13.26 -3.75 -6.83
CA HIS A 174 -14.50 -3.09 -6.49
C HIS A 174 -14.25 -1.74 -5.79
N ARG A 175 -15.24 -0.84 -5.81
CA ARG A 175 -15.13 0.49 -5.19
C ARG A 175 -15.01 0.45 -3.67
N SER A 176 -15.39 -0.66 -3.05
CA SER A 176 -15.18 -0.90 -1.61
C SER A 176 -13.75 -1.33 -1.29
N GLU A 177 -12.94 -1.65 -2.30
CA GLU A 177 -11.56 -2.14 -2.13
C GLU A 177 -10.55 -1.06 -2.48
N VAL A 178 -10.82 -0.22 -3.49
CA VAL A 178 -9.86 0.76 -4.00
C VAL A 178 -10.50 2.10 -4.37
N ASN A 179 -9.70 3.17 -4.25
CA ASN A 179 -10.06 4.50 -4.74
C ASN A 179 -9.38 4.79 -6.10
N CYS A 180 -9.88 4.22 -7.20
CA CYS A 180 -9.40 4.42 -8.58
C CYS A 180 -10.20 5.51 -9.32
N ALA A 181 -9.58 6.37 -10.13
CA ALA A 181 -10.25 7.51 -10.81
C ALA A 181 -11.18 7.15 -12.00
N GLY A 182 -11.72 5.93 -12.07
CA GLY A 182 -12.31 5.41 -13.32
C GLY A 182 -11.27 4.68 -14.15
N GLY A 183 -11.59 3.49 -14.67
CA GLY A 183 -10.68 2.76 -15.57
C GLY A 183 -11.24 1.42 -16.03
N LEU A 184 -10.63 0.85 -17.06
CA LEU A 184 -11.00 -0.44 -17.67
C LEU A 184 -11.13 -1.57 -16.63
N HIS A 185 -10.32 -1.53 -15.57
CA HIS A 185 -10.28 -2.55 -14.52
C HIS A 185 -11.39 -2.46 -13.46
N CYS A 186 -12.00 -1.28 -13.29
CA CYS A 186 -12.98 -1.08 -12.22
C CYS A 186 -14.44 -1.35 -12.70
N THR A 187 -14.71 -1.25 -14.02
CA THR A 187 -15.99 -1.67 -14.66
C THR A 187 -15.82 -1.76 -16.18
N ARG A 188 -16.33 -2.81 -16.83
CA ARG A 188 -16.51 -2.86 -18.28
C ARG A 188 -17.59 -1.82 -18.68
N GLY A 189 -17.18 -0.58 -18.97
CA GLY A 189 -17.99 0.34 -19.80
C GLY A 189 -18.68 1.56 -19.17
N LEU A 190 -18.52 1.93 -17.88
CA LEU A 190 -19.06 3.21 -17.37
C LEU A 190 -18.12 3.94 -16.39
N TYR A 191 -17.76 5.18 -16.73
CA TYR A 191 -16.67 6.03 -16.20
C TYR A 191 -16.79 6.57 -14.75
N LEU A 192 -17.25 5.79 -13.77
CA LEU A 192 -17.59 6.35 -12.46
C LEU A 192 -17.08 5.57 -11.23
N CYS A 193 -15.99 4.82 -11.29
CA CYS A 193 -15.39 4.35 -10.03
C CYS A 193 -14.52 5.44 -9.38
N GLY A 194 -14.41 5.38 -8.04
CA GLY A 194 -13.60 6.28 -7.23
C GLY A 194 -14.29 7.53 -6.72
N ILE A 195 -13.78 7.99 -5.58
CA ILE A 195 -14.08 9.29 -5.00
C ILE A 195 -13.12 10.29 -5.66
N LYS A 196 -13.62 11.42 -6.18
CA LYS A 196 -12.81 12.46 -6.87
C LYS A 196 -11.86 13.25 -5.95
N ARG A 197 -11.51 12.68 -4.79
CA ARG A 197 -10.59 13.24 -3.80
C ARG A 197 -9.83 12.08 -3.13
N PRO A 198 -8.64 12.35 -2.56
CA PRO A 198 -7.99 11.37 -1.70
C PRO A 198 -8.92 10.97 -0.54
N VAL A 199 -8.75 9.73 -0.09
CA VAL A 199 -9.41 9.17 1.09
C VAL A 199 -8.40 9.03 2.22
N THR A 200 -8.89 8.96 3.44
CA THR A 200 -8.08 8.68 4.63
C THR A 200 -7.29 7.39 4.44
N VAL A 201 -6.00 7.40 4.74
CA VAL A 201 -5.18 6.17 4.65
C VAL A 201 -5.75 5.09 5.57
N GLY A 202 -5.66 3.83 5.15
CA GLY A 202 -6.21 2.71 5.92
C GLY A 202 -7.73 2.60 5.97
N SER A 203 -8.47 3.48 5.28
CA SER A 203 -9.95 3.42 5.24
C SER A 203 -10.52 2.32 4.33
N LEU A 204 -9.70 1.76 3.45
CA LEU A 204 -10.03 0.66 2.56
C LEU A 204 -9.33 -0.64 3.02
N PRO A 205 -9.84 -1.82 2.61
CA PRO A 205 -9.24 -3.10 2.97
C PRO A 205 -7.75 -3.19 2.64
N ALA A 206 -6.98 -3.86 3.49
CA ALA A 206 -5.58 -4.14 3.23
C ALA A 206 -5.40 -5.41 2.38
N ASN A 207 -4.25 -5.51 1.72
CA ASN A 207 -3.78 -6.79 1.17
C ASN A 207 -3.35 -7.77 2.30
N PRO A 208 -2.98 -9.03 1.98
CA PRO A 208 -2.60 -10.04 2.98
C PRO A 208 -1.50 -9.64 3.96
N TRP A 209 -0.59 -8.76 3.57
CA TRP A 209 0.50 -8.28 4.44
C TRP A 209 0.17 -7.00 5.20
N GLY A 210 -1.05 -6.47 5.08
CA GLY A 210 -1.53 -5.33 5.86
C GLY A 210 -1.20 -3.96 5.26
N LEU A 211 -0.94 -3.90 3.94
CA LEU A 211 -0.74 -2.65 3.19
C LEU A 211 -2.08 -2.17 2.62
N HIS A 212 -2.32 -0.86 2.71
CA HIS A 212 -3.57 -0.20 2.28
C HIS A 212 -3.35 0.82 1.16
#